data_AF-A0A382HAL9-F1
#
_entry.id   AF-A0A382HAL9-F1
#
_cell.length_a   1.000
_cell.length_b   1.000
_cell.length_c   1.000
_cell.angle_alpha   90.00
_cell.angle_beta   90.00
_cell.angle_gamma   90.00
#
_symmetry.space_group_name_H-M   'P 1'
#
loop_
_entity.id
_entity.type
_entity.pdbx_description
1 polymer ?
#
loop_
_entity_poly.entity_id
_entity_poly.type
_entity_poly.pdbx_seq_one_letter_code
_entity_poly.pdbx_strand_id
1 'polypeptide(L)'
;TCEKGLRLIKAVGSPALKLHLDTFHMNIEEKNQGKAIRAAGKHLGHFHACGSDRGTPGNDHIDWKPIVAALKAVRYKGDVVIESFTTDVKVIARAAAIWRKMEPTREEIATKGLKFLKRAFK
;
A
#
# COMPACT_ATOMS: atom_id res chain seq x y z
N THR A 1 1.25 2.77 12.79
CA THR A 1 0.89 4.04 12.16
C THR A 1 2.11 4.76 11.62
N CYS A 2 1.92 5.60 10.60
CA CYS A 2 2.93 6.46 10.00
C CYS A 2 3.61 7.35 11.04
N GLU A 3 2.84 7.94 11.96
CA GLU A 3 3.37 8.80 13.03
C GLU A 3 4.40 8.06 13.90
N LYS A 4 4.09 6.83 14.35
CA LYS A 4 5.03 6.01 15.12
C LYS A 4 6.30 5.70 14.32
N GLY A 5 6.16 5.41 13.03
CA GLY A 5 7.30 5.19 12.14
C GLY A 5 8.19 6.42 11.97
N LEU A 6 7.61 7.62 11.85
CA LEU A 6 8.37 8.87 11.80
C LEU A 6 9.15 9.14 13.09
N ARG A 7 8.55 8.82 14.26
CA ARG A 7 9.27 8.91 15.54
C ARG A 7 10.47 7.97 15.59
N LEU A 8 10.32 6.75 15.06
CA LEU A 8 11.43 5.79 14.96
C LEU A 8 12.54 6.29 14.03
N ILE A 9 12.19 6.81 12.85
CA ILE A 9 13.18 7.40 11.92
C ILE A 9 13.97 8.53 12.59
N LYS A 10 13.27 9.41 13.32
CA LYS A 10 13.92 10.50 14.07
C LYS A 10 14.86 9.96 15.14
N ALA A 11 14.45 8.94 15.89
CA ALA A 11 15.25 8.36 16.96
C ALA A 11 16.51 7.66 16.44
N VAL A 12 16.42 6.98 15.29
CA VAL A 12 17.58 6.32 14.66
C VAL A 12 18.52 7.34 14.00
N GLY A 13 18.00 8.44 13.45
CA GLY A 13 18.82 9.53 12.90
C GLY A 13 19.62 9.19 11.63
N SER A 14 19.31 8.09 10.96
CA SER A 14 20.01 7.65 9.74
C SER A 14 19.28 8.08 8.46
N PRO A 15 19.97 8.66 7.47
CA PRO A 15 19.36 8.99 6.18
C PRO A 15 18.96 7.76 5.36
N ALA A 16 19.51 6.59 5.68
CA ALA A 16 19.22 5.32 5.00
C ALA A 16 17.88 4.70 5.44
N LEU A 17 17.34 5.09 6.61
CA LEU A 17 16.08 4.56 7.11
C LEU A 17 14.90 5.37 6.56
N LYS A 18 13.95 4.68 5.91
CA LYS A 18 12.75 5.24 5.29
C LYS A 18 11.50 4.46 5.72
N LEU A 19 10.33 5.07 5.53
CA LEU A 19 9.04 4.43 5.69
C LEU A 19 8.68 3.60 4.47
N HIS A 20 8.09 2.46 4.74
CA HIS A 20 7.29 1.70 3.80
C HIS A 20 5.83 1.84 4.25
N LEU A 21 4.98 2.44 3.41
CA LEU A 21 3.54 2.53 3.66
C LEU A 21 2.78 1.55 2.77
N ASP A 22 1.71 0.99 3.32
CA ASP A 22 0.88 -0.03 2.68
C ASP A 22 -0.60 0.31 2.86
N THR A 23 -1.37 0.33 1.77
CA THR A 23 -2.79 0.73 1.81
C THR A 23 -3.69 -0.22 2.60
N PHE A 24 -3.38 -1.53 2.67
CA PHE A 24 -4.12 -2.48 3.50
C PHE A 24 -3.92 -2.16 4.98
N HIS A 25 -2.67 -1.95 5.42
CA HIS A 25 -2.38 -1.65 6.82
C HIS A 25 -2.85 -0.26 7.23
N MET A 26 -2.69 0.73 6.35
CA MET A 26 -3.20 2.08 6.61
C MET A 26 -4.72 2.11 6.68
N ASN A 27 -5.44 1.26 5.93
CA ASN A 27 -6.89 1.14 6.02
C ASN A 27 -7.40 0.75 7.41
N ILE A 28 -6.60 0.01 8.17
CA ILE A 28 -6.93 -0.43 9.53
C ILE A 28 -6.51 0.65 10.55
N GLU A 29 -5.27 1.11 10.45
CA GLU A 29 -4.61 1.85 11.53
C GLU A 29 -4.69 3.37 11.38
N GLU A 30 -4.80 3.89 10.15
CA GLU A 30 -4.81 5.33 9.89
C GLU A 30 -6.23 5.87 9.81
N LYS A 31 -6.49 6.98 10.49
CA LYS A 31 -7.78 7.70 10.35
C LYS A 31 -7.96 8.32 8.97
N ASN A 32 -6.86 8.61 8.27
CA ASN A 32 -6.88 9.14 6.91
C ASN A 32 -5.56 8.80 6.19
N GLN A 33 -5.63 7.92 5.20
CA GLN A 33 -4.44 7.43 4.48
C GLN A 33 -3.71 8.55 3.75
N GLY A 34 -4.43 9.47 3.10
CA GLY A 34 -3.83 10.61 2.40
C GLY A 34 -3.07 11.55 3.34
N LYS A 35 -3.59 11.78 4.56
CA LYS A 35 -2.90 12.56 5.60
C LYS A 35 -1.63 11.85 6.08
N ALA A 36 -1.68 10.53 6.28
CA ALA A 36 -0.53 9.73 6.67
C ALA A 36 0.59 9.79 5.62
N ILE A 37 0.26 9.66 4.33
CA ILE A 37 1.21 9.76 3.22
C ILE A 37 1.83 11.17 3.16
N ARG A 38 1.02 12.23 3.28
CA ARG A 38 1.52 13.61 3.34
C ARG A 38 2.47 13.84 4.52
N ALA A 39 2.17 13.26 5.68
CA ALA A 39 3.04 13.34 6.85
C ALA A 39 4.37 12.60 6.62
N ALA A 40 4.35 11.45 5.94
CA ALA A 40 5.56 10.71 5.59
C ALA A 40 6.51 11.54 4.71
N GLY A 41 5.98 12.27 3.72
CA GLY A 41 6.75 13.22 2.92
C GLY A 41 8.02 12.61 2.33
N LYS A 42 9.16 13.27 2.53
CA LYS A 42 10.49 12.82 2.10
C LYS A 42 11.01 11.54 2.78
N HIS A 43 10.33 11.09 3.83
CA HIS A 43 10.67 9.85 4.54
C HIS A 43 10.00 8.63 3.92
N LEU A 44 9.05 8.80 3.00
CA LEU A 44 8.48 7.68 2.25
C LEU A 44 9.51 7.11 1.26
N GLY A 45 9.95 5.88 1.50
CA GLY A 45 10.89 5.15 0.64
C GLY A 45 10.19 4.15 -0.26
N HIS A 46 9.20 3.43 0.25
CA HIS A 46 8.50 2.38 -0.51
C HIS A 46 6.98 2.43 -0.29
N PHE A 47 6.21 1.96 -1.28
CA PHE A 47 4.76 2.00 -1.23
C PHE A 47 4.12 0.75 -1.81
N HIS A 48 3.31 0.07 -1.00
CA HIS A 48 2.45 -1.02 -1.42
C HIS A 48 1.03 -0.52 -1.72
N ALA A 49 0.52 -0.88 -2.89
CA ALA A 49 -0.87 -0.82 -3.29
C ALA A 49 -1.50 -2.20 -3.08
N CYS A 50 -2.11 -2.40 -1.92
CA CYS A 50 -2.82 -3.62 -1.53
C CYS A 50 -4.31 -3.31 -1.35
N GLY A 51 -5.18 -4.14 -1.94
CA GLY A 51 -6.63 -3.99 -1.75
C GLY A 51 -7.05 -4.20 -0.29
N SER A 52 -8.22 -3.70 0.10
CA SER A 52 -8.69 -3.75 1.50
C SER A 52 -8.81 -5.17 2.07
N ASP A 53 -9.05 -6.16 1.22
CA ASP A 53 -9.10 -7.58 1.58
C ASP A 53 -7.91 -8.37 1.00
N ARG A 54 -6.86 -7.66 0.59
CA ARG A 54 -5.67 -8.14 -0.12
C ARG A 54 -5.92 -8.67 -1.53
N GLY A 55 -7.10 -8.43 -2.11
CA GLY A 55 -7.40 -8.66 -3.53
C GLY A 55 -6.83 -7.58 -4.45
N THR A 56 -7.45 -7.43 -5.63
CA THR A 56 -7.00 -6.47 -6.66
C THR A 56 -7.17 -5.01 -6.22
N PRO A 57 -6.11 -4.17 -6.25
CA PRO A 57 -6.25 -2.72 -6.09
C PRO A 57 -7.27 -2.12 -7.05
N GLY A 58 -8.27 -1.43 -6.51
CA GLY A 58 -9.34 -0.77 -7.28
C GLY A 58 -10.55 -1.66 -7.58
N ASN A 59 -10.55 -2.91 -7.09
CA ASN A 59 -11.75 -3.75 -6.95
C ASN A 59 -12.10 -3.91 -5.46
N ASP A 60 -11.94 -2.83 -4.70
CA ASP A 60 -12.02 -2.78 -3.25
C ASP A 60 -12.72 -1.48 -2.81
N HIS A 61 -12.80 -1.25 -1.49
CA HIS A 61 -13.40 -0.03 -0.93
C HIS A 61 -12.36 1.03 -0.50
N ILE A 62 -11.09 0.87 -0.88
CA ILE A 62 -10.05 1.85 -0.56
C ILE A 62 -10.34 3.13 -1.36
N ASP A 63 -10.34 4.28 -0.69
CA ASP A 63 -10.45 5.57 -1.38
C ASP A 63 -9.09 5.96 -1.99
N TRP A 64 -8.87 5.53 -3.23
CA TRP A 64 -7.60 5.72 -3.95
C TRP A 64 -7.33 7.16 -4.37
N LYS A 65 -8.36 7.99 -4.57
CA LYS A 65 -8.20 9.39 -5.01
C LYS A 65 -7.32 10.22 -4.06
N PRO A 66 -7.60 10.30 -2.74
CA PRO A 66 -6.75 11.04 -1.81
C PRO A 66 -5.36 10.42 -1.62
N ILE A 67 -5.21 9.10 -1.82
CA ILE A 67 -3.91 8.40 -1.76
C ILE A 67 -3.03 8.84 -2.92
N VAL A 68 -3.53 8.78 -4.15
CA VAL A 68 -2.79 9.23 -5.35
C VAL A 68 -2.47 10.72 -5.24
N ALA A 69 -3.43 11.55 -4.83
CA ALA A 69 -3.20 12.97 -4.62
C ALA A 69 -2.10 13.24 -3.58
N ALA A 70 -2.05 12.46 -2.49
CA ALA A 70 -1.01 12.58 -1.48
C ALA A 70 0.37 12.16 -2.00
N LEU A 71 0.46 11.05 -2.74
CA LEU A 71 1.71 10.58 -3.38
C LEU A 71 2.25 11.61 -4.38
N LYS A 72 1.38 12.20 -5.21
CA LYS A 72 1.72 13.31 -6.13
C LYS A 72 2.19 14.53 -5.32
N ALA A 73 1.49 14.91 -4.25
CA ALA A 73 1.83 16.08 -3.42
C ALA A 73 3.19 15.97 -2.74
N VAL A 74 3.57 14.79 -2.25
CA VAL A 74 4.91 14.55 -1.66
C VAL A 74 5.99 14.28 -2.71
N ARG A 75 5.64 14.38 -4.00
CA ARG A 75 6.51 14.11 -5.14
C ARG A 75 7.18 12.74 -5.05
N TYR A 76 6.44 11.71 -4.62
CA TYR A 76 6.95 10.35 -4.56
C TYR A 76 7.40 9.89 -5.96
N LYS A 77 8.63 9.37 -6.06
CA LYS A 77 9.26 8.91 -7.32
C LYS A 77 9.59 7.43 -7.34
N GLY A 78 9.33 6.72 -6.23
CA GLY A 78 9.55 5.28 -6.16
C GLY A 78 8.38 4.50 -6.79
N ASP A 79 8.51 3.18 -6.76
CA ASP A 79 7.51 2.28 -7.31
C ASP A 79 6.25 2.21 -6.44
N VAL A 80 5.11 2.04 -7.11
CA VAL A 80 3.84 1.66 -6.49
C VAL A 80 3.66 0.18 -6.77
N VAL A 81 3.94 -0.66 -5.78
CA VAL A 81 4.02 -2.10 -5.94
C VAL A 81 2.70 -2.74 -5.54
N ILE A 82 2.14 -3.60 -6.38
CA ILE A 82 0.97 -4.39 -6.00
C ILE A 82 1.42 -5.49 -5.05
N GLU A 83 0.91 -5.48 -3.82
CA GLU A 83 1.03 -6.59 -2.89
C GLU A 83 -0.31 -7.32 -2.81
N SER A 84 -0.29 -8.63 -2.95
CA SER A 84 -1.46 -9.49 -2.78
C SER A 84 -1.02 -10.91 -2.44
N PHE A 85 -1.95 -11.71 -1.94
CA PHE A 85 -1.69 -13.07 -1.49
C PHE A 85 -2.79 -14.00 -2.01
N THR A 86 -2.40 -15.22 -2.40
CA THR A 86 -3.35 -16.26 -2.80
C THR A 86 -3.18 -17.48 -1.90
N THR A 87 -4.22 -18.30 -1.83
CA THR A 87 -4.22 -19.57 -1.09
C THR A 87 -3.20 -20.58 -1.64
N ASP A 88 -2.70 -20.37 -2.86
CA ASP A 88 -1.75 -21.28 -3.52
C ASP A 88 -0.38 -21.24 -2.85
N VAL A 89 0.01 -20.09 -2.29
CA VAL A 89 1.28 -19.91 -1.59
C VAL A 89 1.08 -20.20 -0.09
N LYS A 90 1.04 -21.48 0.26
CA LYS A 90 0.61 -21.97 1.60
C LYS A 90 1.28 -21.28 2.79
N VAL A 91 2.59 -21.03 2.73
CA VAL A 91 3.35 -20.44 3.85
C VAL A 91 2.87 -19.02 4.13
N ILE A 92 2.79 -18.19 3.10
CA ILE A 92 2.37 -16.80 3.27
C ILE A 92 0.87 -16.69 3.49
N ALA A 93 0.07 -17.56 2.86
CA ALA A 93 -1.37 -17.62 3.10
C ALA A 93 -1.68 -17.89 4.58
N ARG A 94 -0.95 -18.82 5.21
CA ARG A 94 -1.08 -19.06 6.65
C ARG A 94 -0.65 -17.85 7.49
N ALA A 95 0.50 -17.26 7.18
CA ALA A 95 1.04 -16.13 7.94
C ALA A 95 0.17 -14.87 7.85
N ALA A 96 -0.42 -14.61 6.68
CA ALA A 96 -1.27 -13.46 6.40
C ALA A 96 -2.78 -13.75 6.56
N ALA A 97 -3.14 -14.92 7.11
CA ALA A 97 -4.52 -15.33 7.36
C ALA A 97 -5.43 -15.27 6.09
N ILE A 98 -4.93 -15.79 4.97
CA ILE A 98 -5.65 -15.82 3.68
C ILE A 98 -6.47 -17.10 3.59
N TRP A 99 -7.77 -16.98 3.89
CA TRP A 99 -8.72 -18.10 3.89
C TRP A 99 -9.64 -18.14 2.69
N ARG A 100 -9.71 -17.05 1.93
CA ARG A 100 -10.62 -16.87 0.80
C ARG A 100 -9.85 -16.74 -0.49
N LYS A 101 -10.53 -17.04 -1.58
CA LYS A 101 -10.11 -16.67 -2.93
C LYS A 101 -10.75 -15.32 -3.28
N MET A 102 -9.95 -14.25 -3.32
CA MET A 102 -10.45 -12.88 -3.60
C MET A 102 -10.71 -12.66 -5.09
N GLU A 103 -9.90 -13.25 -5.95
CA GLU A 103 -10.02 -13.12 -7.41
C GLU A 103 -10.00 -14.51 -8.09
N PRO A 104 -10.62 -14.66 -9.28
CA PRO A 104 -10.62 -15.92 -10.01
C PRO A 104 -9.23 -16.48 -10.32
N THR A 105 -8.25 -15.61 -10.61
CA THR A 105 -6.86 -16.00 -10.91
C THR A 105 -5.86 -15.00 -10.33
N ARG A 106 -4.61 -15.42 -10.13
CA ARG A 106 -3.52 -14.54 -9.66
C ARG A 106 -3.11 -13.52 -10.72
N GLU A 107 -3.22 -13.90 -11.99
CA GLU A 107 -2.91 -13.05 -13.14
C GLU A 107 -3.91 -11.88 -13.24
N GLU A 108 -5.17 -12.10 -12.84
CA GLU A 108 -6.17 -11.03 -12.77
C GLU A 108 -5.82 -9.96 -11.75
N ILE A 109 -5.29 -10.33 -10.58
CA ILE A 109 -4.80 -9.36 -9.57
C ILE A 109 -3.76 -8.43 -10.19
N ALA A 110 -2.76 -9.00 -10.87
CA ALA A 110 -1.69 -8.23 -11.48
C ALA A 110 -2.20 -7.35 -12.62
N THR A 111 -2.96 -7.91 -13.56
CA THR A 111 -3.36 -7.21 -14.80
C THR A 111 -4.44 -6.16 -14.57
N LYS A 112 -5.49 -6.49 -13.79
CA LYS A 112 -6.56 -5.54 -13.45
C LYS A 112 -6.05 -4.45 -12.51
N GLY A 113 -5.23 -4.81 -11.52
CA GLY A 113 -4.62 -3.87 -10.59
C GLY A 113 -3.68 -2.90 -11.31
N LEU A 114 -2.83 -3.39 -12.22
CA LEU A 114 -1.96 -2.53 -13.03
C LEU A 114 -2.76 -1.56 -13.91
N LYS A 115 -3.82 -2.05 -14.57
CA LYS A 115 -4.72 -1.21 -15.38
C LYS A 115 -5.36 -0.12 -14.55
N PHE A 116 -5.84 -0.46 -13.35
CA PHE A 116 -6.41 0.50 -12.40
C PHE A 116 -5.39 1.56 -11.97
N LEU A 117 -4.22 1.14 -11.48
CA LEU A 117 -3.18 2.06 -10.99
C LEU A 117 -2.68 2.98 -12.10
N LYS A 118 -2.41 2.46 -13.31
CA LYS A 118 -2.04 3.32 -14.45
C LYS A 118 -3.09 4.38 -14.74
N ARG A 119 -4.38 4.04 -14.65
CA ARG A 119 -5.46 5.02 -14.85
C ARG A 119 -5.55 6.01 -13.69
N ALA A 120 -5.37 5.56 -12.45
CA ALA A 120 -5.45 6.41 -11.27
C ALA A 120 -4.31 7.44 -11.22
N PHE A 121 -3.12 7.09 -11.72
CA PHE A 121 -1.94 7.96 -11.73
C PHE A 121 -1.79 8.84 -12.98
N LYS A 122 -2.58 8.62 -14.04
CA LYS A 122 -2.73 9.59 -15.13
C LYS A 122 -3.16 10.97 -14.58
#